data_AF-A0A530K146-F1
#
_entry.id   AF-A0A530K146-F1
#
_cell.length_a   1.000
_cell.length_b   1.000
_cell.length_c   1.000
_cell.angle_alpha   90.00
_cell.angle_beta   90.00
_cell.angle_gamma   90.00
#
_symmetry.space_group_name_H-M   'P 1'
#
loop_
_entity.id
_entity.type
_entity.pdbx_description
1 polymer ?
#
loop_
_entity_poly.entity_id
_entity_poly.type
_entity_poly.pdbx_seq_one_letter_code
_entity_poly.pdbx_strand_id
1 'polypeptide(L)'
;MDHLDTMRLFVRVLERRSFTAAAADLGLPRSTATEAIRRLEEHLGARLLERTTRQVNATQDGEAYYRRCLSILADIEDAEAAFRNAEPFGLLRIDASTLLTRTFLLPRLPEFLTRFPRIDLQIGQSDRLVDLVREGVDCVIRVGEPPDSGMIMRRLAVIREITCASP
;
A
#
# COMPACT_ATOMS: atom_id res chain seq x y z
N MET A 1 -11.12 8.64 -19.17
CA MET A 1 -10.66 8.02 -17.92
C MET A 1 -11.64 6.92 -17.61
N ASP A 2 -11.18 5.69 -17.50
CA ASP A 2 -12.05 4.58 -17.10
C ASP A 2 -12.25 4.58 -15.58
N HIS A 3 -13.06 3.65 -15.08
CA HIS A 3 -13.38 3.59 -13.65
C HIS A 3 -12.14 3.23 -12.80
N LEU A 4 -11.25 2.38 -13.32
CA LEU A 4 -10.06 1.92 -12.62
C LEU A 4 -9.03 3.06 -12.45
N ASP A 5 -8.80 3.83 -13.51
CA ASP A 5 -7.99 5.04 -13.47
C ASP A 5 -8.55 6.07 -12.49
N THR A 6 -9.89 6.16 -12.41
CA THR A 6 -10.55 7.06 -11.46
C THR A 6 -10.36 6.60 -10.01
N MET A 7 -10.37 5.27 -9.76
CA MET A 7 -10.04 4.71 -8.45
C MET A 7 -8.57 4.96 -8.07
N ARG A 8 -7.62 4.76 -9.01
CA ARG A 8 -6.20 5.10 -8.81
C ARG A 8 -6.01 6.57 -8.49
N LEU A 9 -6.69 7.45 -9.23
CA LEU A 9 -6.67 8.88 -8.98
C LEU A 9 -7.22 9.22 -7.60
N PHE A 10 -8.35 8.64 -7.19
CA PHE A 10 -8.94 8.86 -5.87
C PHE A 10 -7.99 8.47 -4.74
N VAL A 11 -7.42 7.26 -4.82
CA VAL A 11 -6.39 6.77 -3.87
C VAL A 11 -5.23 7.76 -3.81
N ARG A 12 -4.72 8.19 -4.98
CA ARG A 12 -3.56 9.08 -5.04
C ARG A 12 -3.83 10.48 -4.50
N VAL A 13 -5.05 11.00 -4.67
CA VAL A 13 -5.48 12.28 -4.11
C VAL A 13 -5.46 12.25 -2.59
N LEU A 14 -5.88 11.13 -1.97
CA LEU A 14 -5.84 10.95 -0.51
C LEU A 14 -4.41 10.79 0.03
N GLU A 15 -3.58 10.00 -0.64
CA GLU A 15 -2.17 9.83 -0.26
C GLU A 15 -1.38 11.15 -0.31
N ARG A 16 -1.59 11.94 -1.35
CA ARG A 16 -0.90 13.23 -1.54
C ARG A 16 -1.58 14.39 -0.83
N ARG A 17 -2.82 14.21 -0.34
CA ARG A 17 -3.70 15.25 0.18
C ARG A 17 -3.83 16.47 -0.75
N SER A 18 -3.65 16.28 -2.05
CA SER A 18 -3.53 17.34 -3.04
C SER A 18 -3.89 16.85 -4.45
N PHE A 19 -4.87 17.51 -5.06
CA PHE A 19 -5.24 17.26 -6.46
C PHE A 19 -4.12 17.58 -7.44
N THR A 20 -3.34 18.64 -7.20
CA THR A 20 -2.25 19.03 -8.10
C THR A 20 -1.15 17.98 -8.10
N ALA A 21 -0.74 17.53 -6.91
CA ALA A 21 0.32 16.53 -6.78
C ALA A 21 -0.13 15.16 -7.30
N ALA A 22 -1.35 14.73 -6.99
CA ALA A 22 -1.88 13.46 -7.49
C ALA A 22 -2.07 13.46 -9.02
N ALA A 23 -2.55 14.56 -9.60
CA ALA A 23 -2.68 14.68 -11.04
C ALA A 23 -1.31 14.65 -11.73
N ALA A 24 -0.29 15.31 -11.15
CA ALA A 24 1.08 15.27 -11.67
C ALA A 24 1.68 13.85 -11.65
N ASP A 25 1.49 13.10 -10.55
CA ASP A 25 1.95 11.71 -10.44
C ASP A 25 1.34 10.79 -11.51
N LEU A 26 0.13 11.09 -11.96
CA LEU A 26 -0.61 10.31 -12.96
C LEU A 26 -0.53 10.90 -14.38
N GLY A 27 0.24 11.97 -14.59
CA GLY A 27 0.37 12.63 -15.89
C GLY A 27 -0.92 13.30 -16.40
N LEU A 28 -1.79 13.71 -15.48
CA LEU A 28 -3.11 14.28 -15.77
C LEU A 28 -3.15 15.80 -15.52
N PRO A 29 -3.93 16.57 -16.29
CA PRO A 29 -4.28 17.93 -15.93
C PRO A 29 -5.13 17.97 -14.63
N ARG A 30 -4.89 18.97 -13.78
CA ARG A 30 -5.63 19.14 -12.52
C ARG A 30 -7.15 19.26 -12.72
N SER A 31 -7.58 19.94 -13.78
CA SER A 31 -9.00 20.09 -14.13
C SER A 31 -9.65 18.73 -14.40
N THR A 32 -8.98 17.87 -15.18
CA THR A 32 -9.41 16.50 -15.46
C THR A 32 -9.50 15.67 -14.18
N ALA A 33 -8.51 15.76 -13.29
CA ALA A 33 -8.54 15.05 -12.02
C ALA A 33 -9.71 15.49 -11.13
N THR A 34 -9.98 16.79 -11.08
CA THR A 34 -11.08 17.36 -10.29
C THR A 34 -12.44 16.89 -10.80
N GLU A 35 -12.63 16.90 -12.12
CA GLU A 35 -13.88 16.47 -12.77
C GLU A 35 -14.09 14.96 -12.64
N ALA A 36 -13.04 14.15 -12.77
CA ALA A 36 -13.12 12.70 -12.62
C ALA A 36 -13.60 12.30 -11.20
N ILE A 37 -13.05 12.92 -10.16
CA ILE A 37 -13.51 12.67 -8.79
C ILE A 37 -14.93 13.20 -8.56
N ARG A 38 -15.29 14.35 -9.14
CA ARG A 38 -16.66 14.87 -9.04
C ARG A 38 -17.68 13.87 -9.62
N ARG A 39 -17.40 13.31 -10.80
CA ARG A 39 -18.24 12.29 -11.43
C ARG A 39 -18.28 10.98 -10.63
N LEU A 40 -17.18 10.61 -9.98
CA LEU A 40 -17.14 9.45 -9.09
C LEU A 40 -18.08 9.65 -7.89
N GLU A 41 -18.00 10.81 -7.23
CA GLU A 41 -18.88 11.17 -6.10
C GLU A 41 -20.36 11.19 -6.54
N GLU A 42 -20.66 11.76 -7.72
CA GLU A 42 -22.01 11.74 -8.30
C GLU A 42 -22.51 10.32 -8.59
N HIS A 43 -21.66 9.46 -9.15
CA HIS A 43 -22.01 8.09 -9.48
C HIS A 43 -22.30 7.24 -8.23
N LEU A 44 -21.52 7.46 -7.16
CA LEU A 44 -21.70 6.76 -5.88
C LEU A 44 -22.80 7.37 -5.02
N GLY A 45 -23.28 8.57 -5.35
CA GLY A 45 -24.25 9.32 -4.54
C GLY A 45 -23.71 9.71 -3.16
N ALA A 46 -22.38 9.72 -3.00
CA ALA A 46 -21.70 9.96 -1.73
C ALA A 46 -20.55 10.94 -1.92
N ARG A 47 -20.34 11.79 -0.92
CA ARG A 47 -19.19 12.71 -0.89
C ARG A 47 -18.02 11.97 -0.29
N LEU A 48 -16.95 11.79 -1.05
CA LEU A 48 -15.77 11.05 -0.62
C LEU A 48 -14.68 11.96 -0.05
N LEU A 49 -14.65 13.23 -0.48
CA LEU A 49 -13.60 14.18 -0.09
C LEU A 49 -14.14 15.45 0.57
N GLU A 50 -13.50 15.84 1.66
CA GLU A 50 -13.59 17.17 2.25
C GLU A 50 -12.49 18.05 1.67
N ARG A 51 -12.91 19.01 0.84
CA ARG A 51 -12.01 19.94 0.17
C ARG A 51 -11.91 21.22 1.00
N THR A 52 -10.81 21.40 1.72
CA THR A 52 -10.45 22.69 2.31
C THR A 52 -9.46 23.41 1.39
N THR A 53 -9.29 24.72 1.55
CA THR A 53 -8.35 25.53 0.75
C THR A 53 -6.88 25.17 0.95
N ARG A 54 -6.55 24.36 1.98
CA ARG A 54 -5.18 23.93 2.31
C ARG A 54 -4.93 22.43 2.18
N GLN A 55 -5.93 21.60 2.42
CA GLN A 55 -5.79 20.14 2.41
C GLN A 55 -7.04 19.44 1.89
N VAL A 56 -6.82 18.32 1.22
CA VAL A 56 -7.85 17.34 0.90
C VAL A 56 -7.82 16.26 1.97
N ASN A 57 -8.96 16.05 2.63
CA ASN A 57 -9.16 14.94 3.57
C ASN A 57 -10.30 14.05 3.07
N ALA A 58 -10.35 12.81 3.51
CA ALA A 58 -11.47 11.93 3.25
C ALA A 58 -12.64 12.23 4.19
N THR A 59 -13.85 11.94 3.72
CA THR A 59 -15.02 11.75 4.59
C THR A 59 -15.02 10.33 5.16
N GLN A 60 -15.96 10.01 6.05
CA GLN A 60 -16.17 8.64 6.53
C GLN A 60 -16.46 7.65 5.38
N ASP A 61 -17.30 8.06 4.41
CA ASP A 61 -17.57 7.27 3.21
C ASP A 61 -16.33 7.19 2.31
N GLY A 62 -15.54 8.27 2.26
CA GLY A 62 -14.23 8.32 1.61
C GLY A 62 -13.28 7.24 2.11
N GLU A 63 -13.14 7.07 3.43
CA GLU A 63 -12.25 6.05 3.99
C GLU A 63 -12.76 4.63 3.87
N ALA A 64 -14.08 4.44 3.86
CA ALA A 64 -14.66 3.15 3.49
C ALA A 64 -14.36 2.81 2.03
N TYR A 65 -14.55 3.76 1.13
CA TYR A 65 -14.31 3.58 -0.31
C TYR A 65 -12.81 3.39 -0.61
N TYR A 66 -11.93 4.18 0.02
CA TYR A 66 -10.48 4.11 -0.13
C TYR A 66 -9.94 2.72 0.18
N ARG A 67 -10.32 2.13 1.32
CA ARG A 67 -9.92 0.77 1.69
C ARG A 67 -10.38 -0.28 0.66
N ARG A 68 -11.57 -0.11 0.08
CA ARG A 68 -12.07 -0.99 -0.99
C ARG A 68 -11.29 -0.80 -2.29
N CYS A 69 -10.97 0.43 -2.66
CA CYS A 69 -10.15 0.72 -3.83
C CYS A 69 -8.76 0.08 -3.71
N LEU A 70 -8.10 0.19 -2.55
CA LEU A 70 -6.80 -0.43 -2.32
C LEU A 70 -6.84 -1.95 -2.55
N SER A 71 -7.85 -2.64 -2.01
CA SER A 71 -8.00 -4.09 -2.21
C SER A 71 -8.21 -4.45 -3.69
N ILE A 72 -9.11 -3.74 -4.38
CA ILE A 72 -9.44 -4.03 -5.78
C ILE A 72 -8.23 -3.78 -6.69
N LEU A 73 -7.52 -2.68 -6.47
CA LEU A 73 -6.32 -2.35 -7.25
C LEU A 73 -5.22 -3.39 -7.05
N ALA A 74 -5.01 -3.84 -5.82
CA ALA A 74 -4.05 -4.91 -5.53
C ALA A 74 -4.43 -6.24 -6.19
N ASP A 75 -5.71 -6.64 -6.14
CA ASP A 75 -6.18 -7.87 -6.77
C ASP A 75 -5.98 -7.84 -8.30
N ILE A 76 -6.18 -6.68 -8.93
CA ILE A 76 -5.93 -6.49 -10.36
C ILE A 76 -4.44 -6.54 -10.67
N GLU A 77 -3.60 -5.88 -9.88
CA GLU A 77 -2.14 -5.94 -10.06
C GLU A 77 -1.61 -7.36 -9.90
N ASP A 78 -2.06 -8.10 -8.90
CA ASP A 78 -1.72 -9.51 -8.68
C ASP A 78 -2.17 -10.38 -9.87
N ALA A 79 -3.39 -10.16 -10.38
CA ALA A 79 -3.92 -10.88 -11.53
C ALA A 79 -3.10 -10.61 -12.80
N GLU A 80 -2.72 -9.35 -13.06
CA GLU A 80 -1.89 -8.99 -14.22
C GLU A 80 -0.44 -9.43 -14.06
N ALA A 81 0.11 -9.40 -12.84
CA ALA A 81 1.46 -9.85 -12.53
C ALA A 81 1.64 -11.35 -12.83
N ALA A 82 0.59 -12.16 -12.69
CA ALA A 82 0.60 -13.56 -13.08
C ALA A 82 0.88 -13.78 -14.59
N PHE A 83 0.61 -12.78 -15.44
CA PHE A 83 0.83 -12.85 -16.88
C PHE A 83 2.02 -12.01 -17.36
N ARG A 84 2.49 -11.05 -16.56
CA ARG A 84 3.75 -10.35 -16.80
C ARG A 84 4.90 -11.29 -16.40
N ASN A 85 5.40 -12.07 -17.35
CA ASN A 85 6.68 -12.81 -17.27
C ASN A 85 7.91 -11.87 -17.18
N ALA A 86 7.78 -10.72 -16.50
CA ALA A 86 8.90 -9.88 -16.18
C ALA A 86 9.49 -10.40 -14.88
N GLU A 87 10.67 -11.01 -14.94
CA GLU A 87 11.43 -11.35 -13.73
C GLU A 87 11.59 -10.09 -12.87
N PRO A 88 11.14 -10.10 -11.61
CA PRO A 88 11.38 -9.00 -10.68
C PRO A 88 12.88 -8.69 -10.57
N PHE A 89 13.24 -7.42 -10.51
CA PHE A 89 14.63 -6.98 -10.42
C PHE A 89 14.77 -5.66 -9.66
N GLY A 90 15.97 -5.39 -9.17
CA GLY A 90 16.32 -4.16 -8.45
C GLY A 90 16.35 -4.35 -6.93
N LEU A 91 16.51 -3.23 -6.22
CA LEU A 91 16.64 -3.23 -4.76
C LEU A 91 15.26 -3.23 -4.11
N LEU A 92 14.98 -4.25 -3.31
CA LEU A 92 13.81 -4.37 -2.46
C LEU A 92 14.21 -4.10 -1.00
N ARG A 93 13.67 -3.03 -0.42
CA ARG A 93 13.86 -2.65 0.99
C ARG A 93 12.66 -3.09 1.79
N ILE A 94 12.87 -4.07 2.67
CA ILE A 94 11.85 -4.52 3.60
C ILE A 94 12.26 -4.19 5.02
N ASP A 95 11.29 -3.88 5.87
CA ASP A 95 11.53 -3.76 7.31
C ASP A 95 10.59 -4.70 8.09
N ALA A 96 11.17 -5.47 9.01
CA ALA A 96 10.43 -6.45 9.80
C ALA A 96 10.96 -6.51 11.23
N SER A 97 10.09 -6.83 12.20
CA SER A 97 10.57 -7.07 13.57
C SER A 97 11.62 -8.18 13.60
N THR A 98 12.53 -8.12 14.59
CA THR A 98 13.62 -9.10 14.71
C THR A 98 13.09 -10.54 14.80
N LEU A 99 12.01 -10.74 15.57
CA LEU A 99 11.37 -12.04 15.72
C LEU A 99 10.87 -12.58 14.37
N LEU A 100 10.15 -11.77 13.61
CA LEU A 100 9.59 -12.18 12.33
C LEU A 100 10.69 -12.46 11.30
N THR A 101 11.70 -11.60 11.25
CA THR A 101 12.84 -11.75 10.35
C THR A 101 13.54 -13.08 10.57
N ARG A 102 13.88 -13.37 11.83
CA ARG A 102 14.64 -14.58 12.18
C ARG A 102 13.82 -15.86 12.01
N THR A 103 12.53 -15.80 12.32
CA THR A 103 11.68 -17.01 12.38
C THR A 103 11.07 -17.36 11.03
N PHE A 104 10.75 -16.35 10.20
CA PHE A 104 9.97 -16.57 8.96
C PHE A 104 10.71 -16.20 7.69
N LEU A 105 11.48 -15.09 7.68
CA LEU A 105 12.14 -14.58 6.47
C LEU A 105 13.45 -15.31 6.19
N LEU A 106 14.41 -15.27 7.13
CA LEU A 106 15.75 -15.84 6.93
C LEU A 106 15.73 -17.32 6.52
N PRO A 107 14.88 -18.21 7.09
CA PRO A 107 14.83 -19.61 6.68
C PRO A 107 14.42 -19.84 5.22
N ARG A 108 13.68 -18.89 4.61
CA ARG A 108 13.18 -18.97 3.22
C ARG A 108 13.98 -18.11 2.24
N LEU A 109 14.90 -17.30 2.76
CA LEU A 109 15.69 -16.37 1.96
C LEU A 109 16.49 -17.05 0.83
N PRO A 110 17.14 -18.23 1.05
CA PRO A 110 17.89 -18.89 -0.02
C PRO A 110 17.01 -19.29 -1.21
N GLU A 111 15.82 -19.83 -0.94
CA GLU A 111 14.85 -20.21 -1.98
C GLU A 111 14.37 -18.96 -2.73
N PHE A 112 14.06 -17.88 -2.02
CA PHE A 112 13.63 -16.62 -2.60
C PHE A 112 14.68 -16.02 -3.54
N LEU A 113 15.94 -15.91 -3.10
CA LEU A 113 17.02 -15.34 -3.91
C LEU A 113 17.39 -16.23 -5.10
N THR A 114 17.19 -17.55 -4.98
CA THR A 114 17.36 -18.48 -6.11
C THR A 114 16.26 -18.28 -7.15
N ARG A 115 15.02 -18.06 -6.70
CA ARG A 115 13.87 -17.80 -7.58
C ARG A 115 13.92 -16.42 -8.23
N PHE A 116 14.49 -15.42 -7.56
CA PHE A 116 14.57 -14.04 -8.01
C PHE A 116 16.01 -13.48 -7.93
N PRO A 117 16.92 -13.95 -8.79
CA PRO A 117 18.35 -13.66 -8.69
C PRO A 117 18.71 -12.20 -9.00
N ARG A 118 17.79 -11.44 -9.60
CA ARG A 118 18.00 -10.02 -9.94
C ARG A 118 17.48 -9.05 -8.88
N ILE A 119 16.96 -9.58 -7.77
CA ILE A 119 16.56 -8.76 -6.61
C ILE A 119 17.75 -8.64 -5.67
N ASP A 120 18.13 -7.41 -5.38
CA ASP A 120 18.96 -7.10 -4.21
C ASP A 120 18.03 -6.87 -3.01
N LEU A 121 18.26 -7.56 -1.89
CA LEU A 121 17.39 -7.45 -0.72
C LEU A 121 18.09 -6.70 0.42
N GLN A 122 17.46 -5.63 0.90
CA GLN A 122 17.84 -4.95 2.15
C GLN A 122 16.77 -5.20 3.20
N ILE A 123 17.18 -5.77 4.34
CA ILE A 123 16.27 -6.05 5.45
C ILE A 123 16.63 -5.13 6.62
N GLY A 124 15.76 -4.16 6.89
CA GLY A 124 15.73 -3.39 8.12
C GLY A 124 15.11 -4.21 9.25
N GLN A 125 15.68 -4.09 10.46
CA GLN A 125 15.10 -4.64 11.67
C GLN A 125 14.76 -3.51 12.63
N SER A 126 13.47 -3.23 12.77
CA SER A 126 12.97 -2.21 13.66
C SER A 126 11.64 -2.64 14.29
N ASP A 127 11.47 -2.35 15.57
CA ASP A 127 10.18 -2.49 16.25
C ASP A 127 9.41 -1.16 16.28
N ARG A 128 9.97 -0.09 15.70
CA ARG A 128 9.30 1.21 15.59
C ARG A 128 8.27 1.19 14.46
N LEU A 129 7.26 2.04 14.59
CA LEU A 129 6.40 2.44 13.47
C LEU A 129 7.26 3.30 12.53
N VAL A 130 7.77 2.68 11.47
CA VAL A 130 8.57 3.32 10.43
C VAL A 130 7.64 4.14 9.54
N ASP A 131 8.05 5.36 9.19
CA ASP A 131 7.39 6.14 8.14
C ASP A 131 7.96 5.64 6.80
N LEU A 132 7.28 4.65 6.18
CA LEU A 132 7.77 3.99 4.96
C LEU A 132 8.10 4.99 3.85
N VAL A 133 7.33 6.08 3.75
CA VAL A 133 7.47 7.09 2.70
C VAL A 133 8.73 7.92 2.91
N ARG A 134 9.05 8.27 4.17
CA ARG A 134 10.27 9.04 4.49
C ARG A 134 11.52 8.19 4.49
N GLU A 135 11.41 6.92 4.86
CA GLU A 135 12.57 6.03 5.03
C GLU A 135 12.90 5.20 3.78
N GLY A 136 12.07 5.30 2.72
CA GLY A 136 12.30 4.62 1.45
C GLY A 136 12.18 3.10 1.57
N VAL A 137 11.25 2.63 2.42
CA VAL A 137 10.97 1.21 2.64
C VAL A 137 9.80 0.79 1.74
N ASP A 138 9.99 -0.28 0.98
CA ASP A 138 9.00 -0.78 0.03
C ASP A 138 7.93 -1.64 0.70
N CYS A 139 8.28 -2.35 1.79
CA CYS A 139 7.35 -3.24 2.50
C CYS A 139 7.69 -3.33 3.99
N VAL A 140 6.67 -3.30 4.84
CA VAL A 140 6.81 -3.49 6.29
C VAL A 140 6.02 -4.71 6.76
N ILE A 141 6.68 -5.59 7.51
CA ILE A 141 6.08 -6.79 8.09
C ILE A 141 6.06 -6.66 9.63
N ARG A 142 4.87 -6.70 10.22
CA ARG A 142 4.64 -6.48 11.66
C ARG A 142 3.62 -7.46 12.23
N VAL A 143 3.68 -7.64 13.54
CA VAL A 143 2.64 -8.32 14.34
C VAL A 143 1.75 -7.27 14.97
N GLY A 144 0.46 -7.58 15.07
CA GLY A 144 -0.54 -6.71 15.67
C GLY A 144 -1.39 -5.99 14.64
N GLU A 145 -2.30 -5.16 15.12
CA GLU A 145 -3.10 -4.28 14.28
C GLU A 145 -2.31 -2.98 14.06
N PRO A 146 -1.77 -2.76 12.84
CA PRO A 146 -1.12 -1.50 12.53
C PRO A 146 -2.14 -0.35 12.65
N PRO A 147 -1.69 0.86 13.04
CA PRO A 147 -2.55 2.03 13.03
C PRO A 147 -3.05 2.30 11.61
N ASP A 148 -4.21 2.96 11.50
CA ASP A 148 -4.75 3.38 10.21
C ASP A 148 -3.75 4.31 9.54
N SER A 149 -3.01 3.72 8.61
CA SER A 149 -2.03 4.35 7.75
C SER A 149 -2.62 4.17 6.36
N GLY A 150 -2.55 5.17 5.49
CA GLY A 150 -3.04 5.09 4.11
C GLY A 150 -2.21 4.12 3.25
N MET A 151 -1.95 2.93 3.75
CA MET A 151 -1.12 1.88 3.18
C MET A 151 -1.97 0.63 2.98
N ILE A 152 -1.58 -0.14 1.97
CA ILE A 152 -2.19 -1.44 1.72
C ILE A 152 -1.73 -2.40 2.80
N MET A 153 -2.69 -2.91 3.58
CA MET A 153 -2.43 -3.90 4.62
C MET A 153 -2.85 -5.28 4.14
N ARG A 154 -1.91 -6.23 4.16
CA ARG A 154 -2.17 -7.64 3.84
C ARG A 154 -1.90 -8.52 5.05
N ARG A 155 -2.92 -9.25 5.51
CA ARG A 155 -2.75 -10.24 6.59
C ARG A 155 -2.02 -11.47 6.05
N LEU A 156 -0.82 -11.74 6.57
CA LEU A 156 0.02 -12.87 6.14
C LEU A 156 -0.28 -14.16 6.91
N ALA A 157 -0.44 -14.07 8.23
CA ALA A 157 -0.65 -15.22 9.11
C ALA A 157 -1.28 -14.79 10.45
N VAL A 158 -1.66 -15.79 11.26
CA VAL A 158 -2.01 -15.62 12.67
C VAL A 158 -0.99 -16.40 13.50
N ILE A 159 -0.36 -15.73 14.46
CA ILE A 159 0.59 -16.35 15.39
C ILE A 159 -0.17 -16.64 16.70
N ARG A 160 -0.11 -17.89 17.17
CA ARG A 160 -0.70 -18.27 18.46
C ARG A 160 0.36 -18.10 19.55
N GLU A 161 0.02 -17.33 20.57
CA GLU A 161 0.85 -17.22 21.78
C GLU A 161 0.48 -18.33 22.76
N ILE A 162 1.50 -18.90 23.40
CA ILE A 162 1.35 -19.90 24.47
C ILE A 162 2.21 -19.49 25.66
N THR A 163 1.77 -19.83 26.87
CA THR A 163 2.56 -19.67 28.08
C THR A 163 3.35 -20.95 28.34
N CYS A 164 4.66 -20.83 28.56
CA CYS A 164 5.54 -21.97 28.86
C CYS A 164 6.56 -21.61 29.95
N ALA A 165 7.13 -22.64 30.57
CA ALA A 165 8.20 -22.53 31.57
C ALA A 165 9.24 -23.64 31.32
N SER A 166 10.48 -23.44 31.76
CA SER A 166 11.50 -24.48 31.73
C SER A 166 11.15 -25.63 32.70
N PRO A 167 11.57 -26.87 32.42
CA PRO A 167 11.36 -28.02 33.32
C PRO A 167 11.93 -27.80 34.73
#